data_AF-A0A532V8W8-F1
#
_entry.id   AF-A0A532V8W8-F1
#
_cell.length_a   1.000
_cell.length_b   1.000
_cell.length_c   1.000
_cell.angle_alpha   90.00
_cell.angle_beta   90.00
_cell.angle_gamma   90.00
#
_symmetry.space_group_name_H-M   'P 1'
#
loop_
_entity.id
_entity.type
_entity.pdbx_description
1 polymer ?
#
loop_
_entity_poly.entity_id
_entity_poly.type
_entity_poly.pdbx_seq_one_letter_code
_entity_poly.pdbx_strand_id
1 'polypeptide(L)'
;MSTPKKILLTALAVILLLGATPIAAQIAGVWEGTGKGAAYPPCHLPIYPWQKWIGEIPNSEDVFFGEWKDTLDNHGRFEGKPAPYSTPDAKVFKGYWTWETPEGIFKGGEFTMTFYFLEGECKGTWTSIWPSPGKLGTMRGWKVH
;
A
#
# COMPACT_ATOMS: atom_id res chain seq x y z
N MET A 1 28.55 -45.11 -13.18
CA MET A 1 29.47 -44.29 -12.34
C MET A 1 28.95 -42.86 -12.31
N SER A 2 28.19 -42.48 -11.28
CA SER A 2 27.79 -41.08 -11.05
C SER A 2 28.99 -40.33 -10.47
N THR A 3 29.45 -39.30 -11.17
CA THR A 3 30.60 -38.49 -10.73
C THR A 3 30.16 -37.54 -9.62
N PRO A 4 30.85 -37.48 -8.46
CA PRO A 4 30.43 -36.68 -7.30
C PRO A 4 30.31 -35.17 -7.60
N LYS A 5 31.03 -34.66 -8.62
CA LYS A 5 30.89 -33.26 -9.10
C LYS A 5 29.47 -32.91 -9.58
N LYS A 6 28.74 -33.85 -10.21
CA LYS A 6 27.38 -33.57 -10.72
C LYS A 6 26.37 -33.45 -9.59
N ILE A 7 26.55 -34.22 -8.52
CA ILE A 7 25.67 -34.24 -7.33
C ILE A 7 25.88 -32.96 -6.50
N LEU A 8 27.11 -32.48 -6.38
CA LEU A 8 27.41 -31.23 -5.68
C LEU A 8 26.80 -30.00 -6.38
N LEU A 9 26.86 -29.96 -7.71
CA LEU A 9 26.26 -28.88 -8.53
C LEU A 9 24.73 -28.90 -8.51
N THR A 10 24.10 -30.08 -8.51
CA THR A 10 22.64 -30.18 -8.39
C THR A 10 22.15 -29.86 -6.98
N ALA A 11 22.88 -30.26 -5.94
CA ALA A 11 22.55 -29.90 -4.55
C ALA A 11 22.67 -28.37 -4.30
N LEU A 12 23.71 -27.72 -4.85
CA LEU A 12 23.88 -26.27 -4.72
C LEU A 12 22.78 -25.49 -5.47
N ALA A 13 22.40 -25.96 -6.67
CA ALA A 13 21.29 -25.37 -7.42
C ALA A 13 19.94 -25.50 -6.70
N VAL A 14 19.69 -26.64 -6.04
CA VAL A 14 18.46 -26.89 -5.28
C VAL A 14 18.39 -26.04 -4.00
N ILE A 15 19.51 -25.78 -3.32
CA ILE A 15 19.56 -24.89 -2.15
C ILE A 15 19.36 -23.42 -2.56
N LEU A 16 19.92 -23.00 -3.71
CA LEU A 16 19.67 -21.68 -4.30
C LEU A 16 18.22 -21.50 -4.77
N LEU A 17 17.58 -22.57 -5.24
CA LEU A 17 16.18 -22.56 -5.71
C LEU A 17 15.15 -22.62 -4.58
N LEU A 18 15.48 -23.24 -3.43
CA LEU A 18 14.57 -23.36 -2.28
C LEU A 18 14.69 -22.20 -1.27
N GLY A 19 15.82 -21.50 -1.24
CA GLY A 19 16.07 -20.38 -0.30
C GLY A 19 15.71 -18.99 -0.85
N ALA A 20 15.44 -18.88 -2.14
CA ALA A 20 15.03 -17.64 -2.78
C ALA A 20 13.50 -17.60 -2.87
N THR A 21 12.79 -17.43 -1.74
CA THR A 21 11.62 -16.54 -1.84
C THR A 21 12.17 -15.28 -2.50
N PRO A 22 11.74 -14.92 -3.73
CA PRO A 22 12.24 -13.71 -4.36
C PRO A 22 12.01 -12.60 -3.34
N ILE A 23 13.04 -11.83 -3.03
CA ILE A 23 12.92 -10.68 -2.12
C ILE A 23 11.74 -9.77 -2.55
N ALA A 24 11.37 -9.80 -3.83
CA ALA A 24 10.14 -9.24 -4.39
C ALA A 24 8.84 -9.71 -3.69
N ALA A 25 8.66 -11.00 -3.41
CA ALA A 25 7.45 -11.55 -2.78
C ALA A 25 7.23 -11.13 -1.31
N GLN A 26 8.11 -10.32 -0.73
CA GLN A 26 7.97 -9.83 0.65
C GLN A 26 6.95 -8.70 0.80
N ILE A 27 6.57 -8.00 -0.27
CA ILE A 27 5.62 -6.89 -0.15
C ILE A 27 4.16 -7.33 -0.16
N ALA A 28 3.86 -8.46 -0.81
CA ALA A 28 2.50 -8.98 -0.91
C ALA A 28 1.94 -9.34 0.47
N GLY A 29 0.64 -9.12 0.65
CA GLY A 29 -0.09 -9.37 1.89
C GLY A 29 -0.90 -8.16 2.34
N VAL A 30 -1.41 -8.27 3.57
CA VAL A 30 -2.24 -7.25 4.20
C VAL A 30 -1.35 -6.24 4.93
N TRP A 31 -1.72 -4.98 4.83
CA TRP A 31 -1.10 -3.84 5.46
C TRP A 31 -2.17 -3.04 6.19
N GLU A 32 -1.84 -2.49 7.34
CA GLU A 32 -2.73 -1.61 8.09
C GLU A 32 -1.98 -0.37 8.57
N GLY A 33 -2.71 0.68 8.91
CA GLY A 33 -2.05 1.87 9.39
C GLY A 33 -2.95 3.02 9.79
N THR A 34 -2.30 4.17 9.91
CA THR A 34 -2.90 5.43 10.35
C THR A 34 -2.37 6.60 9.55
N GLY A 35 -3.11 7.70 9.59
CA GLY A 35 -2.84 8.89 8.82
C GLY A 35 -3.26 10.16 9.57
N LYS A 36 -2.81 11.28 9.02
CA LYS A 36 -3.14 12.63 9.50
C LYS A 36 -3.53 13.49 8.32
N GLY A 37 -4.44 14.42 8.57
CA GLY A 37 -4.97 15.33 7.56
C GLY A 37 -6.48 15.36 7.64
N ALA A 38 -7.06 16.38 7.03
CA ALA A 38 -8.50 16.54 6.94
C ALA A 38 -8.85 16.98 5.52
N ALA A 39 -9.97 16.49 5.03
CA ALA A 39 -10.55 16.88 3.75
C ALA A 39 -11.90 17.54 4.00
N TYR A 40 -12.30 18.47 3.12
CA TYR A 40 -13.45 19.35 3.35
C TYR A 40 -14.44 19.25 2.19
N PRO A 41 -15.17 18.14 2.06
CA PRO A 41 -16.20 18.01 1.03
C PRO A 41 -17.25 19.15 1.16
N PRO A 42 -17.75 19.71 0.05
CA PRO A 42 -18.77 20.74 0.07
C PRO A 42 -20.00 20.30 0.88
N CYS A 43 -20.55 21.19 1.70
CA CYS A 43 -21.77 20.95 2.48
C CYS A 43 -21.69 19.80 3.50
N HIS A 44 -20.50 19.30 3.82
CA HIS A 44 -20.28 18.30 4.86
C HIS A 44 -19.28 18.78 5.91
N LEU A 45 -19.33 18.15 7.08
CA LEU A 45 -18.28 18.30 8.08
C LEU A 45 -16.94 17.77 7.53
N PRO A 46 -15.80 18.23 8.07
CA PRO A 46 -14.51 17.70 7.69
C PRO A 46 -14.46 16.18 7.92
N ILE A 47 -13.90 15.48 6.95
CA ILE A 47 -13.61 14.05 7.07
C ILE A 47 -12.11 13.88 7.32
N TYR A 48 -11.70 12.74 7.90
CA TYR A 48 -10.30 12.46 8.23
C TYR A 48 -9.81 11.20 7.50
N PRO A 49 -9.53 11.30 6.19
CA PRO A 49 -9.11 10.17 5.38
C PRO A 49 -7.87 9.52 5.96
N TRP A 50 -7.80 8.19 5.85
CA TRP A 50 -6.67 7.39 6.33
C TRP A 50 -6.42 7.44 7.84
N GLN A 51 -7.32 8.02 8.67
CA GLN A 51 -7.14 8.02 10.13
C GLN A 51 -6.92 6.60 10.66
N LYS A 52 -7.69 5.64 10.14
CA LYS A 52 -7.38 4.22 10.11
C LYS A 52 -7.53 3.71 8.68
N TRP A 53 -6.72 2.73 8.29
CA TRP A 53 -6.85 2.07 6.99
C TRP A 53 -6.32 0.64 7.04
N ILE A 54 -6.85 -0.18 6.15
CA ILE A 54 -6.38 -1.53 5.84
C ILE A 54 -6.32 -1.66 4.32
N GLY A 55 -5.26 -2.29 3.81
CA GLY A 55 -5.10 -2.53 2.39
C GLY A 55 -4.33 -3.81 2.12
N GLU A 56 -4.34 -4.22 0.87
CA GLU A 56 -3.74 -5.44 0.39
C GLU A 56 -2.89 -5.14 -0.85
N ILE A 57 -1.75 -5.80 -0.91
CA ILE A 57 -0.95 -5.93 -2.13
C ILE A 57 -1.02 -7.42 -2.49
N PRO A 58 -1.68 -7.80 -3.59
CA PRO A 58 -1.74 -9.20 -4.01
C PRO A 58 -0.36 -9.69 -4.44
N ASN A 59 -0.19 -11.00 -4.58
CA ASN A 59 1.08 -11.60 -5.03
C ASN A 59 1.52 -11.17 -6.44
N SER A 60 0.59 -10.67 -7.27
CA SER A 60 0.91 -10.03 -8.56
C SER A 60 1.58 -8.67 -8.40
N GLU A 61 1.42 -8.05 -7.23
CA GLU A 61 1.95 -6.73 -6.84
C GLU A 61 1.64 -5.61 -7.85
N ASP A 62 0.57 -5.77 -8.62
CA ASP A 62 0.10 -4.88 -9.69
C ASP A 62 -0.84 -3.80 -9.18
N VAL A 63 -1.31 -3.94 -7.94
CA VAL A 63 -2.22 -3.02 -7.29
C VAL A 63 -1.99 -2.98 -5.78
N PHE A 64 -2.20 -1.81 -5.18
CA PHE A 64 -2.39 -1.64 -3.75
C PHE A 64 -3.79 -1.07 -3.56
N PHE A 65 -4.67 -1.81 -2.91
CA PHE A 65 -6.05 -1.40 -2.72
C PHE A 65 -6.52 -1.66 -1.29
N GLY A 66 -7.61 -1.02 -0.90
CA GLY A 66 -8.14 -1.20 0.45
C GLY A 66 -9.19 -0.17 0.81
N GLU A 67 -9.37 0.01 2.11
CA GLU A 67 -10.36 0.90 2.70
C GLU A 67 -9.76 1.74 3.83
N TRP A 68 -10.33 2.92 4.01
CA TRP A 68 -10.04 3.80 5.12
C TRP A 68 -11.31 4.10 5.89
N LYS A 69 -11.14 4.41 7.18
CA LYS A 69 -12.22 4.81 8.07
C LYS A 69 -11.73 5.85 9.06
N ASP A 70 -12.60 6.79 9.40
CA ASP A 70 -12.37 7.77 10.45
C ASP A 70 -13.27 7.52 11.68
N THR A 71 -12.99 8.28 12.74
CA THR A 71 -13.74 8.18 14.01
C THR A 71 -15.17 8.71 13.97
N LEU A 72 -15.55 9.39 12.88
CA LEU A 72 -16.89 9.92 12.63
C LEU A 72 -17.70 9.03 11.69
N ASP A 73 -17.24 7.78 11.50
CA ASP A 73 -17.86 6.77 10.63
C ASP A 73 -17.79 7.08 9.12
N ASN A 74 -17.03 8.11 8.71
CA ASN A 74 -16.72 8.31 7.31
C ASN A 74 -15.75 7.22 6.86
N HIS A 75 -15.95 6.73 5.65
CA HIS A 75 -15.13 5.68 5.08
C HIS A 75 -15.03 5.83 3.57
N GLY A 76 -14.14 5.06 2.98
CA GLY A 76 -14.07 4.91 1.54
C GLY A 76 -12.94 3.99 1.16
N ARG A 77 -12.64 3.96 -0.13
CA ARG A 77 -11.70 3.00 -0.69
C ARG A 77 -10.51 3.70 -1.30
N PHE A 78 -9.46 2.95 -1.57
CA PHE A 78 -8.33 3.43 -2.33
C PHE A 78 -7.82 2.34 -3.26
N GLU A 79 -7.23 2.77 -4.37
CA GLU A 79 -6.55 1.91 -5.32
C GLU A 79 -5.36 2.67 -5.92
N GLY A 80 -4.20 2.04 -5.93
CA GLY A 80 -2.98 2.56 -6.54
C GLY A 80 -2.25 1.49 -7.32
N LYS A 81 -1.53 1.92 -8.36
CA LYS A 81 -0.71 1.07 -9.21
C LYS A 81 0.77 1.32 -8.92
N PRO A 82 1.63 0.32 -9.15
CA PRO A 82 3.06 0.49 -8.97
C PRO A 82 3.58 1.59 -9.90
N ALA A 83 4.32 2.53 -9.32
CA ALA A 83 5.02 3.56 -10.07
C ALA A 83 6.26 2.94 -10.75
N PRO A 84 6.74 3.51 -11.87
CA PRO A 84 7.91 2.99 -12.60
C PRO A 84 9.22 3.08 -11.79
N TYR A 85 9.21 3.77 -10.65
CA TYR A 85 10.35 3.93 -9.76
C TYR A 85 10.20 2.95 -8.59
N SER A 86 10.84 1.79 -8.71
CA SER A 86 11.01 0.84 -7.61
C SER A 86 12.51 0.65 -7.36
N THR A 87 12.90 0.68 -6.10
CA THR A 87 14.26 0.32 -5.68
C THR A 87 14.27 -1.16 -5.24
N PRO A 88 15.45 -1.78 -5.10
CA PRO A 88 15.55 -3.16 -4.63
C PRO A 88 15.06 -3.42 -3.20
N ASP A 89 14.67 -2.39 -2.46
CA ASP A 89 14.24 -2.40 -1.05
C ASP A 89 12.89 -1.69 -0.82
N ALA A 90 12.37 -0.97 -1.83
CA ALA A 90 11.11 -0.27 -1.71
C ALA A 90 10.29 -0.24 -3.00
N LYS A 91 8.96 -0.31 -2.85
CA LYS A 91 8.00 -0.18 -3.95
C LYS A 91 7.07 1.00 -3.71
N VAL A 92 6.86 1.80 -4.75
CA VAL A 92 5.99 2.98 -4.68
C VAL A 92 4.68 2.69 -5.40
N PHE A 93 3.55 2.95 -4.76
CA PHE A 93 2.22 2.92 -5.36
C PHE A 93 1.65 4.32 -5.46
N LYS A 94 1.05 4.64 -6.60
CA LYS A 94 0.35 5.91 -6.85
C LYS A 94 -1.07 5.64 -7.28
N GLY A 95 -2.01 6.39 -6.73
CA GLY A 95 -3.42 6.06 -6.87
C GLY A 95 -4.34 7.18 -6.47
N TYR A 96 -5.60 6.81 -6.26
CA TYR A 96 -6.63 7.70 -5.75
C TYR A 96 -7.38 7.04 -4.60
N TRP A 97 -8.01 7.88 -3.80
CA TRP A 97 -8.92 7.44 -2.76
C TRP A 97 -10.31 8.03 -3.00
N THR A 98 -11.33 7.36 -2.49
CA THR A 98 -12.73 7.74 -2.57
C THR A 98 -13.30 7.97 -1.18
N TRP A 99 -14.41 8.67 -1.12
CA TRP A 99 -15.27 8.80 0.04
C TRP A 99 -16.64 8.23 -0.30
N GLU A 100 -17.13 7.34 0.56
CA GLU A 100 -18.40 6.63 0.38
C GLU A 100 -19.43 7.18 1.36
N THR A 101 -20.61 7.49 0.82
CA THR A 101 -21.74 8.09 1.53
C THR A 101 -23.03 7.44 1.04
N PRO A 102 -24.16 7.57 1.76
CA PRO A 102 -25.46 7.16 1.26
C PRO A 102 -25.84 7.78 -0.09
N GLU A 103 -25.33 8.98 -0.38
CA GLU A 103 -25.58 9.73 -1.62
C GLU A 103 -24.72 9.26 -2.80
N GLY A 104 -23.64 8.51 -2.54
CA GLY A 104 -22.79 7.94 -3.57
C GLY A 104 -21.30 7.86 -3.20
N ILE A 105 -20.49 7.56 -4.22
CA ILE A 105 -19.04 7.42 -4.13
C ILE A 105 -18.38 8.61 -4.82
N PHE A 106 -17.57 9.35 -4.07
CA PHE A 106 -16.91 10.57 -4.54
C PHE A 106 -15.40 10.38 -4.56
N LYS A 107 -14.72 10.84 -5.62
CA LYS A 107 -13.25 10.88 -5.63
C LYS A 107 -12.79 11.87 -4.55
N GLY A 108 -11.94 11.42 -3.64
CA GLY A 108 -11.42 12.24 -2.56
C GLY A 108 -10.13 12.97 -2.92
N GLY A 109 -9.26 12.31 -3.69
CA GLY A 109 -7.98 12.87 -4.15
C GLY A 109 -6.99 11.81 -4.58
N GLU A 110 -5.72 12.19 -4.67
CA GLU A 110 -4.63 11.32 -5.09
C GLU A 110 -3.77 10.91 -3.91
N PHE A 111 -3.03 9.82 -4.06
CA PHE A 111 -2.06 9.42 -3.06
C PHE A 111 -0.78 8.85 -3.66
N THR A 112 0.27 8.86 -2.85
CA THR A 112 1.52 8.14 -3.08
C THR A 112 1.90 7.43 -1.79
N MET A 113 2.23 6.14 -1.86
CA MET A 113 2.67 5.32 -0.74
C MET A 113 3.94 4.58 -1.13
N THR A 114 4.96 4.64 -0.28
CA THR A 114 6.20 3.87 -0.39
C THR A 114 6.19 2.77 0.66
N PHE A 115 6.39 1.53 0.21
CA PHE A 115 6.49 0.34 1.06
C PHE A 115 7.94 -0.08 1.13
N TYR A 116 8.46 -0.19 2.35
CA TYR A 116 9.81 -0.62 2.69
C TYR A 116 9.68 -2.05 3.22
N PHE A 117 9.88 -3.03 2.34
CA PHE A 117 9.44 -4.41 2.60
C PHE A 117 10.39 -5.20 3.51
N LEU A 118 11.66 -4.76 3.66
CA LEU A 118 12.58 -5.35 4.64
C LEU A 118 12.20 -4.92 6.07
N GLU A 119 11.73 -3.68 6.22
CA GLU A 119 11.28 -3.10 7.48
C GLU A 119 9.84 -3.50 7.82
N GLY A 120 9.05 -3.93 6.83
CA GLY A 120 7.64 -4.20 7.01
C GLY A 120 6.83 -2.93 7.30
N GLU A 121 7.31 -1.76 6.85
CA GLU A 121 6.70 -0.45 7.06
C GLU A 121 6.32 0.23 5.74
N CYS A 122 5.33 1.11 5.77
CA CYS A 122 5.03 1.99 4.64
C CYS A 122 4.76 3.42 5.08
N LYS A 123 5.05 4.39 4.20
CA LYS A 123 4.88 5.82 4.43
C LYS A 123 4.40 6.49 3.14
N GLY A 124 3.47 7.44 3.26
CA GLY A 124 2.85 8.05 2.11
C GLY A 124 2.22 9.41 2.41
N THR A 125 1.74 10.03 1.34
CA THR A 125 1.02 11.30 1.38
C THR A 125 -0.21 11.22 0.50
N TRP A 126 -1.25 11.98 0.83
CA TRP A 126 -2.44 12.11 0.01
C TRP A 126 -2.83 13.58 -0.17
N THR A 127 -3.56 13.87 -1.24
CA THR A 127 -4.16 15.18 -1.52
C THR A 127 -5.68 15.08 -1.47
N SER A 128 -6.36 16.22 -1.35
CA SER A 128 -7.82 16.31 -1.51
C SER A 128 -8.15 17.13 -2.75
N ILE A 129 -9.19 16.73 -3.50
CA ILE A 129 -9.75 17.55 -4.59
C ILE A 129 -10.63 18.68 -4.08
N TRP A 130 -11.10 18.61 -2.82
CA TRP A 130 -12.01 19.60 -2.28
C TRP A 130 -11.27 20.83 -1.78
N PRO A 131 -11.89 22.02 -1.86
CA PRO A 131 -11.23 23.29 -1.60
C PRO A 131 -10.64 23.39 -0.18
N SER A 132 -9.65 24.29 -0.07
CA SER A 132 -8.96 24.67 1.16
C SER A 132 -9.93 24.84 2.35
N PRO A 133 -9.59 24.32 3.55
CA PRO A 133 -8.25 24.00 4.00
C PRO A 133 -7.75 22.58 3.70
N GLY A 134 -8.34 21.85 2.75
CA GLY A 134 -7.84 20.55 2.28
C GLY A 134 -6.37 20.62 1.88
N LYS A 135 -5.48 20.24 2.79
CA LYS A 135 -4.02 20.17 2.59
C LYS A 135 -3.57 18.73 2.44
N LEU A 136 -2.35 18.58 1.96
CA LEU A 136 -1.60 17.32 1.98
C LEU A 136 -1.75 16.64 3.34
N GLY A 137 -2.25 15.42 3.33
CA GLY A 137 -2.22 14.52 4.47
C GLY A 137 -1.06 13.54 4.36
N THR A 138 -0.77 12.89 5.47
CA THR A 138 0.25 11.84 5.58
C THR A 138 -0.39 10.53 5.98
N MET A 139 0.22 9.43 5.59
CA MET A 139 -0.16 8.09 6.01
C MET A 139 1.09 7.26 6.29
N ARG A 140 0.96 6.32 7.22
CA ARG A 140 1.96 5.31 7.54
C ARG A 140 1.26 4.01 7.88
N GLY A 141 1.96 2.89 7.72
CA GLY A 141 1.44 1.59 8.08
C GLY A 141 2.53 0.56 8.24
N TRP A 142 2.09 -0.66 8.54
CA TRP A 142 2.92 -1.83 8.75
C TRP A 142 2.24 -3.05 8.16
N LYS A 143 3.05 -4.05 7.83
CA LYS A 143 2.55 -5.32 7.33
C LYS A 143 1.89 -6.11 8.47
N VAL A 144 0.72 -6.67 8.21
CA VAL A 144 0.05 -7.59 9.13
C VAL A 144 0.66 -8.98 8.91
N HIS A 145 1.10 -9.61 10.01
CA HIS A 145 1.86 -10.86 10.02
C HIS A 145 1.18 -12.02 9.29
#